data_AF-T0RAT3-F1
#
_entry.id   AF-T0RAT3-F1
#
_cell.length_a   1.000
_cell.length_b   1.000
_cell.length_c   1.000
_cell.angle_alpha   90.00
_cell.angle_beta   90.00
_cell.angle_gamma   90.00
#
_symmetry.space_group_name_H-M   'P 1'
#
loop_
_entity.id
_entity.type
_entity.pdbx_description
1 polymer ?
#
loop_
_entity_poly.entity_id
_entity_poly.type
_entity_poly.pdbx_seq_one_letter_code
_entity_poly.pdbx_strand_id
1 'polypeptide(L)'
;MRELVLDGADAIADSFLTPGVAVDIIVWTDAVQYEVRRAAAEKPRSLTCAGDEYIAQLHEAFHVGAGGLRITGTVAPASIALVLEEAHADMHLRFDALTLTAAIAPAAHVHSVAKRWHSAYMATAASLAAAQARIAALEALVAEKDVVLDAAIQAKVDGESRLVQQCLLLVNAKKDMIVQLQDRLALAPEPSPSPKRRRKTPMPRRSTKPKRAVVESSTSDNENSEASAGSPDDSSDHDAPTSVADMGSQAYATALPHSASQFYSADQLLKEEEDEGIAAAPKGTTPLATAQSTSPASVLHHSEDDADFLDML
;
A
#
# COMPACT_ATOMS: atom_id res chain seq x y z
N MET A 1 9.02 -34.90 -38.59
CA MET A 1 8.67 -33.66 -37.86
C MET A 1 8.12 -34.11 -36.52
N ARG A 2 8.62 -33.58 -35.41
CA ARG A 2 8.09 -33.85 -34.07
C ARG A 2 7.24 -32.66 -33.65
N GLU A 3 6.06 -32.94 -33.12
CA GLU A 3 5.23 -31.93 -32.46
C GLU A 3 5.91 -31.55 -31.14
N LEU A 4 5.99 -30.26 -30.88
CA LEU A 4 6.60 -29.68 -29.71
C LEU A 4 5.52 -28.98 -28.90
N VAL A 5 5.34 -29.44 -27.67
CA VAL A 5 4.50 -28.78 -26.69
C VAL A 5 5.46 -28.11 -25.70
N LEU A 6 5.45 -26.78 -25.67
CA LEU A 6 6.21 -26.05 -24.66
C LEU A 6 5.62 -26.33 -23.28
N ASP A 7 6.47 -26.35 -22.26
CA ASP A 7 6.21 -26.84 -20.89
C ASP A 7 6.13 -28.38 -20.73
N GLY A 8 6.43 -29.13 -21.80
CA GLY A 8 6.69 -30.57 -21.74
C GLY A 8 8.14 -30.92 -21.40
N ALA A 9 8.44 -32.21 -21.25
CA ALA A 9 9.82 -32.69 -21.02
C ALA A 9 10.77 -32.45 -22.21
N ASP A 10 10.23 -32.10 -23.39
CA ASP A 10 10.97 -32.07 -24.65
C ASP A 10 11.62 -30.71 -24.97
N ALA A 11 11.17 -29.63 -24.33
CA ALA A 11 11.75 -28.29 -24.52
C ALA A 11 11.48 -27.33 -23.38
N ILE A 12 12.49 -26.49 -23.11
CA ILE A 12 12.42 -25.37 -22.18
C ILE A 12 12.40 -24.10 -23.02
N ALA A 13 11.54 -23.15 -22.68
CA ALA A 13 11.55 -21.84 -23.31
C ALA A 13 11.67 -20.76 -22.25
N ASP A 14 12.23 -19.63 -22.65
CA ASP A 14 12.19 -18.42 -21.87
C ASP A 14 12.25 -17.19 -22.80
N SER A 15 11.96 -16.01 -22.27
CA SER A 15 12.04 -14.77 -22.99
C SER A 15 12.61 -13.62 -22.16
N PHE A 16 13.23 -12.67 -22.85
CA PHE A 16 13.80 -11.46 -22.26
C PHE A 16 13.15 -10.24 -22.89
N LEU A 17 12.38 -9.52 -22.08
CA LEU A 17 11.72 -8.30 -22.50
C LEU A 17 12.69 -7.11 -22.42
N THR A 18 12.82 -6.38 -23.52
CA THR A 18 13.33 -5.00 -23.52
C THR A 18 12.12 -4.09 -23.68
N PRO A 19 11.63 -3.45 -22.60
CA PRO A 19 10.39 -2.67 -22.63
C PRO A 19 10.38 -1.64 -23.77
N GLY A 20 9.28 -1.59 -24.53
CA GLY A 20 9.09 -0.67 -25.66
C GLY A 20 9.97 -0.94 -26.89
N VAL A 21 10.78 -2.00 -26.90
CA VAL A 21 11.69 -2.31 -28.01
C VAL A 21 11.36 -3.66 -28.63
N ALA A 22 11.58 -4.74 -27.88
CA ALA A 22 11.47 -6.09 -28.39
C ALA A 22 11.44 -7.12 -27.26
N VAL A 23 10.97 -8.32 -27.60
CA VAL A 23 11.15 -9.53 -26.80
C VAL A 23 12.09 -10.47 -27.54
N ASP A 24 13.13 -10.93 -26.85
CA ASP A 24 14.01 -12.01 -27.32
C ASP A 24 13.45 -13.32 -26.75
N ILE A 25 13.00 -14.24 -27.62
CA ILE A 25 12.43 -15.54 -27.23
C ILE A 25 13.45 -16.62 -27.55
N ILE A 26 13.68 -17.50 -26.59
CA ILE A 26 14.65 -18.56 -26.69
C ILE A 26 13.98 -19.88 -26.34
N VAL A 27 14.25 -20.91 -27.14
CA VAL A 27 13.78 -22.28 -26.92
C VAL A 27 14.98 -23.21 -26.95
N TRP A 28 15.13 -24.01 -25.90
CA TRP A 28 16.11 -25.07 -25.78
C TRP A 28 15.41 -26.42 -25.95
N THR A 29 15.93 -27.23 -26.86
CA THR A 29 15.65 -28.68 -26.90
C THR A 29 16.88 -29.43 -26.43
N ASP A 30 16.84 -30.76 -26.32
CA ASP A 30 17.93 -31.61 -25.80
C ASP A 30 19.35 -31.34 -26.36
N ALA A 31 19.48 -30.74 -27.54
CA ALA A 31 20.76 -30.57 -28.23
C ALA A 31 20.97 -29.19 -28.87
N VAL A 32 19.92 -28.38 -29.04
CA VAL A 32 19.98 -27.16 -29.85
C VAL A 32 19.20 -26.05 -29.19
N GLN A 33 19.78 -24.86 -29.22
CA GLN A 33 19.12 -23.63 -28.83
C GLN A 33 18.62 -22.90 -30.08
N TYR A 34 17.39 -22.42 -30.01
CA TYR A 34 16.74 -21.64 -31.05
C TYR A 34 16.36 -20.28 -30.49
N GLU A 35 16.43 -19.26 -31.34
CA GLU A 35 16.16 -17.88 -30.95
C GLU A 35 15.32 -17.15 -32.01
N VAL A 36 14.52 -16.20 -31.53
CA VAL A 36 13.87 -15.19 -32.35
C VAL A 36 13.75 -13.89 -31.57
N ARG A 37 13.92 -12.77 -32.26
CA ARG A 37 13.62 -11.44 -31.71
C ARG A 37 12.35 -10.93 -32.35
N ARG A 38 11.41 -10.44 -31.53
CA ARG A 38 10.16 -9.82 -31.98
C ARG A 38 10.05 -8.39 -31.48
N ALA A 39 9.94 -7.45 -32.41
CA ALA A 39 9.70 -6.05 -32.09
C ALA A 39 8.20 -5.72 -32.07
N ALA A 40 7.80 -4.68 -31.33
CA ALA A 40 6.41 -4.20 -31.29
C ALA A 40 5.86 -3.84 -32.69
N ALA A 41 6.73 -3.36 -33.58
CA ALA A 41 6.38 -3.04 -34.97
C ALA A 41 6.07 -4.28 -35.84
N GLU A 42 6.48 -5.47 -35.41
CA GLU A 42 6.23 -6.74 -36.10
C GLU A 42 4.89 -7.38 -35.70
N LYS A 43 4.11 -6.71 -34.84
CA LYS A 43 2.78 -7.17 -34.42
C LYS A 43 1.93 -7.53 -35.65
N PRO A 44 1.33 -8.74 -35.70
CA PRO A 44 0.38 -9.09 -36.73
C PRO A 44 -0.77 -8.08 -36.84
N ARG A 45 -1.10 -7.66 -38.07
CA ARG A 45 -2.19 -6.68 -38.33
C ARG A 45 -3.56 -7.18 -37.92
N SER A 46 -3.73 -8.50 -37.80
CA SER A 46 -4.96 -9.15 -37.34
C SER A 46 -5.22 -8.92 -35.84
N LEU A 47 -4.20 -8.60 -35.05
CA LEU A 47 -4.35 -8.34 -33.62
C LEU A 47 -4.76 -6.90 -33.36
N THR A 48 -5.78 -6.71 -32.53
CA THR A 48 -6.35 -5.40 -32.19
C THR A 48 -5.62 -4.69 -31.04
N CYS A 49 -4.74 -5.38 -30.30
CA CYS A 49 -3.99 -4.81 -29.18
C CYS A 49 -2.88 -3.83 -29.60
N ALA A 50 -2.31 -3.07 -28.66
CA ALA A 50 -1.15 -2.23 -28.92
C ALA A 50 0.12 -3.08 -29.17
N GLY A 51 1.14 -2.49 -29.80
CA GLY A 51 2.42 -3.18 -30.03
C GLY A 51 3.14 -3.56 -28.73
N ASP A 52 3.04 -2.71 -27.71
CA ASP A 52 3.62 -2.95 -26.39
C ASP A 52 2.88 -4.05 -25.62
N GLU A 53 1.55 -4.08 -25.71
CA GLU A 53 0.72 -5.15 -25.15
C GLU A 53 1.04 -6.50 -25.83
N TYR A 54 1.26 -6.50 -27.15
CA TYR A 54 1.65 -7.69 -27.90
C TYR A 54 2.99 -8.27 -27.41
N ILE A 55 4.03 -7.45 -27.26
CA ILE A 55 5.33 -7.96 -26.78
C ILE A 55 5.28 -8.37 -25.30
N ALA A 56 4.43 -7.73 -24.49
CA ALA A 56 4.21 -8.11 -23.10
C ALA A 56 3.51 -9.48 -23.00
N GLN A 57 2.45 -9.71 -23.80
CA GLN A 57 1.76 -11.01 -23.86
C GLN A 57 2.67 -12.13 -24.37
N LEU A 58 3.52 -11.85 -25.37
CA LEU A 58 4.55 -12.79 -25.78
C LEU A 58 5.52 -13.10 -24.65
N HIS A 59 6.03 -12.07 -23.96
CA HIS A 59 6.96 -12.28 -22.86
C HIS A 59 6.33 -13.13 -21.74
N GLU A 60 5.09 -12.82 -21.34
CA GLU A 60 4.37 -13.56 -20.31
C GLU A 60 4.15 -15.03 -20.69
N ALA A 61 3.78 -15.29 -21.94
CA ALA A 61 3.57 -16.64 -22.45
C ALA A 61 4.84 -17.51 -22.42
N PHE A 62 6.01 -16.92 -22.66
CA PHE A 62 7.28 -17.66 -22.66
C PHE A 62 8.04 -17.63 -21.32
N HIS A 63 7.83 -16.63 -20.45
CA HIS A 63 8.60 -16.45 -19.21
C HIS A 63 7.94 -17.09 -17.98
N VAL A 64 6.61 -17.06 -17.89
CA VAL A 64 5.87 -17.51 -16.68
C VAL A 64 4.96 -18.71 -16.98
N GLY A 65 4.72 -19.03 -18.26
CA GLY A 65 3.75 -20.04 -18.68
C GLY A 65 2.30 -19.68 -18.32
N ALA A 66 2.06 -18.44 -17.90
CA ALA A 66 0.79 -17.97 -17.36
C ALA A 66 -0.03 -17.11 -18.34
N GLY A 67 0.51 -16.82 -19.54
CA GLY A 67 -0.07 -15.85 -20.48
C GLY A 67 -1.33 -16.31 -21.24
N GLY A 68 -1.98 -17.41 -20.84
CA GLY A 68 -3.21 -17.91 -21.49
C GLY A 68 -3.04 -18.39 -22.94
N LEU A 69 -1.82 -18.30 -23.50
CA LEU A 69 -1.47 -18.76 -24.84
C LEU A 69 -0.99 -20.20 -24.79
N ARG A 70 -1.67 -21.06 -25.53
CA ARG A 70 -1.20 -22.40 -25.85
C ARG A 70 -0.16 -22.32 -26.96
N ILE A 71 1.05 -22.79 -26.70
CA ILE A 71 2.13 -22.77 -27.68
C ILE A 71 2.38 -24.18 -28.19
N THR A 72 2.21 -24.36 -29.49
CA THR A 72 2.49 -25.61 -30.19
C THR A 72 3.55 -25.36 -31.26
N GLY A 73 4.29 -26.39 -31.65
CA GLY A 73 5.33 -26.20 -32.65
C GLY A 73 5.76 -27.45 -33.36
N THR A 74 6.57 -27.25 -34.39
CA THR A 74 7.26 -28.32 -35.11
C THR A 74 8.74 -28.03 -35.19
N VAL A 75 9.55 -29.03 -34.84
CA VAL A 75 11.01 -28.91 -34.86
C VAL A 75 11.59 -29.44 -36.16
N ALA A 76 12.47 -28.64 -36.77
CA ALA A 76 13.39 -29.02 -37.82
C ALA A 76 14.84 -28.72 -37.39
N PRO A 77 15.86 -29.36 -37.99
CA PRO A 77 17.26 -29.23 -37.52
C PRO A 77 17.81 -27.80 -37.49
N ALA A 78 17.33 -26.92 -38.36
CA ALA A 78 17.81 -25.53 -38.48
C ALA A 78 16.82 -24.50 -37.92
N SER A 79 15.58 -24.91 -37.63
CA SER A 79 14.53 -23.99 -37.21
C SER A 79 13.39 -24.67 -36.46
N ILE A 80 12.76 -23.94 -35.55
CA ILE A 80 11.49 -24.32 -34.94
C ILE A 80 10.40 -23.38 -35.45
N ALA A 81 9.29 -23.94 -35.92
CA ALA A 81 8.08 -23.17 -36.19
C ALA A 81 7.14 -23.32 -34.99
N LEU A 82 6.73 -22.19 -34.39
CA LEU A 82 5.76 -22.14 -33.29
C LEU A 82 4.47 -21.47 -33.74
N VAL A 83 3.35 -21.95 -33.22
CA VAL A 83 2.02 -21.35 -33.33
C VAL A 83 1.53 -21.09 -31.92
N LEU A 84 1.17 -19.83 -31.66
CA LEU A 84 0.60 -19.40 -30.40
C LEU A 84 -0.90 -19.27 -30.59
N GLU A 85 -1.67 -19.93 -29.75
CA GLU A 85 -3.12 -19.95 -29.79
C GLU A 85 -3.69 -19.47 -28.46
N GLU A 86 -4.59 -18.50 -28.51
CA GLU A 86 -5.37 -18.10 -27.36
C GLU A 86 -6.53 -19.08 -27.17
N ALA A 87 -6.63 -19.64 -25.96
CA ALA A 87 -7.72 -20.54 -25.63
C ALA A 87 -8.94 -19.72 -25.17
N HIS A 88 -10.00 -19.75 -25.98
CA HIS A 88 -11.33 -19.35 -25.55
C HIS A 88 -12.22 -20.57 -25.38
N ALA A 89 -13.31 -20.43 -24.60
CA ALA A 89 -14.14 -21.54 -24.11
C ALA A 89 -14.50 -22.60 -25.17
N ASP A 90 -14.76 -22.18 -26.42
CA ASP A 90 -15.13 -23.09 -27.52
C ASP A 90 -14.27 -22.89 -28.80
N MET A 91 -13.23 -22.06 -28.75
CA MET A 91 -12.45 -21.67 -29.95
C MET A 91 -10.98 -21.45 -29.63
N HIS A 92 -10.10 -21.92 -30.51
CA HIS A 92 -8.67 -21.58 -30.50
C HIS A 92 -8.42 -20.50 -31.54
N LEU A 93 -8.07 -19.30 -31.09
CA LEU A 93 -7.72 -18.19 -31.97
C LEU A 93 -6.21 -18.13 -32.09
N ARG A 94 -5.71 -18.13 -33.32
CA ARG A 94 -4.27 -17.96 -33.55
C ARG A 94 -3.85 -16.54 -33.18
N PHE A 95 -2.99 -16.43 -32.18
CA PHE A 95 -2.40 -15.19 -31.72
C PHE A 95 -1.24 -14.77 -32.63
N ASP A 96 -0.25 -15.65 -32.81
CA ASP A 96 0.88 -15.40 -33.71
C ASP A 96 1.48 -16.72 -34.24
N ALA A 97 2.36 -16.64 -35.24
CA ALA A 97 3.32 -17.70 -35.50
C ALA A 97 4.75 -17.18 -35.65
N LEU A 98 5.65 -17.93 -35.05
CA LEU A 98 7.07 -17.60 -34.96
C LEU A 98 7.87 -18.66 -35.70
N THR A 99 8.99 -18.24 -36.27
CA THR A 99 10.02 -19.18 -36.75
C THR A 99 11.32 -18.79 -36.08
N LEU A 100 11.81 -19.68 -35.23
CA LEU A 100 13.06 -19.53 -34.51
C LEU A 100 14.16 -20.22 -35.31
N THR A 101 15.35 -19.65 -35.31
CA THR A 101 16.52 -20.20 -35.99
C THR A 101 17.50 -20.78 -34.99
N ALA A 102 18.16 -21.89 -35.36
CA ALA A 102 19.18 -22.50 -34.53
C ALA A 102 20.36 -21.54 -34.32
N ALA A 103 20.85 -21.43 -33.08
CA ALA A 103 21.97 -20.58 -32.73
C ALA A 103 23.27 -21.08 -33.41
N ILE A 104 23.97 -20.18 -34.11
CA ILE A 104 25.19 -20.50 -34.89
C ILE A 104 26.38 -20.82 -33.96
N ALA A 105 26.42 -20.21 -32.77
CA ALA A 105 27.46 -20.41 -31.77
C ALA A 105 26.85 -20.72 -30.39
N PRO A 106 26.41 -21.97 -30.14
CA PRO A 106 25.64 -22.33 -28.96
C PRO A 106 26.33 -21.98 -27.65
N ALA A 107 27.64 -22.25 -27.52
CA ALA A 107 28.35 -22.02 -26.25
C ALA A 107 28.40 -20.54 -25.83
N ALA A 108 28.68 -19.62 -26.77
CA ALA A 108 28.71 -18.19 -26.48
C ALA A 108 27.30 -17.65 -26.15
N HIS A 109 26.28 -18.19 -26.82
CA HIS A 109 24.90 -17.79 -26.62
C HIS A 109 24.31 -18.33 -25.30
N VAL A 110 24.59 -19.58 -24.94
CA VAL A 110 24.24 -20.13 -23.62
C VAL A 110 24.85 -19.27 -22.51
N HIS A 111 26.11 -18.87 -22.64
CA HIS A 111 26.77 -17.99 -21.66
C HIS A 111 26.11 -16.61 -21.57
N SER A 112 25.72 -16.01 -22.71
CA SER A 112 25.07 -14.69 -22.70
C SER A 112 23.68 -14.77 -22.05
N VAL A 113 22.93 -15.83 -22.31
CA VAL A 113 21.61 -16.05 -21.70
C VAL A 113 21.72 -16.34 -20.21
N ALA A 114 22.68 -17.18 -19.80
CA ALA A 114 22.96 -17.43 -18.39
C ALA A 114 23.31 -16.15 -17.62
N LYS A 115 24.07 -15.23 -18.23
CA LYS A 115 24.34 -13.90 -17.66
C LYS A 115 23.08 -13.06 -17.48
N ARG A 116 22.17 -13.08 -18.46
CA ARG A 116 20.89 -12.35 -18.36
C ARG A 116 20.01 -12.92 -17.25
N TRP A 117 19.90 -14.25 -17.15
CA TRP A 117 19.21 -14.90 -16.04
C TRP A 117 19.82 -14.57 -14.69
N HIS A 118 21.14 -14.65 -14.57
CA HIS A 118 21.82 -14.29 -13.34
C HIS A 118 21.54 -12.83 -12.96
N SER A 119 21.62 -11.90 -13.91
CA SER A 119 21.30 -10.49 -13.66
C SER A 119 19.85 -10.28 -13.22
N ALA A 120 18.89 -10.93 -13.89
CA ALA A 120 17.47 -10.84 -13.55
C ALA A 120 17.21 -11.42 -12.15
N TYR A 121 17.76 -12.60 -11.87
CA TYR A 121 17.70 -13.24 -10.56
C TYR A 121 18.27 -12.33 -9.47
N MET A 122 19.46 -11.76 -9.67
CA MET A 122 20.08 -10.87 -8.68
C MET A 122 19.24 -9.61 -8.44
N ALA A 123 18.62 -9.04 -9.49
CA ALA A 123 17.69 -7.92 -9.33
C ALA A 123 16.45 -8.30 -8.51
N THR A 124 15.85 -9.47 -8.78
CA THR A 124 14.70 -9.96 -7.99
C THR A 124 15.07 -10.27 -6.55
N ALA A 125 16.24 -10.87 -6.31
CA ALA A 125 16.74 -11.18 -4.98
C ALA A 125 17.03 -9.90 -4.17
N ALA A 126 17.61 -8.87 -4.80
CA ALA A 126 17.84 -7.58 -4.17
C ALA A 126 16.52 -6.86 -3.84
N SER A 127 15.55 -6.89 -4.75
CA SER A 127 14.20 -6.33 -4.52
C SER A 127 13.49 -7.03 -3.37
N LEU A 128 13.57 -8.37 -3.32
CA LEU A 128 13.00 -9.17 -2.24
C LEU A 128 13.66 -8.85 -0.88
N ALA A 129 14.98 -8.73 -0.85
CA ALA A 129 15.70 -8.34 0.37
C ALA A 129 15.30 -6.94 0.84
N ALA A 130 15.14 -5.98 -0.07
CA ALA A 130 14.68 -4.63 0.25
C ALA A 130 13.24 -4.63 0.78
N ALA A 131 12.34 -5.42 0.17
CA ALA A 131 10.96 -5.57 0.63
C ALA A 131 10.90 -6.19 2.04
N GLN A 132 11.70 -7.22 2.31
CA GLN A 132 11.81 -7.84 3.64
C GLN A 132 12.33 -6.86 4.69
N ALA A 133 13.35 -6.06 4.36
CA ALA A 133 13.85 -5.02 5.26
C ALA A 133 12.78 -3.95 5.56
N ARG A 134 11.99 -3.56 4.55
CA ARG A 134 10.86 -2.62 4.73
C ARG A 134 9.77 -3.19 5.61
N ILE A 135 9.41 -4.46 5.43
CA ILE A 135 8.43 -5.16 6.29
C ILE A 135 8.92 -5.15 7.74
N ALA A 136 10.17 -5.55 8.00
CA ALA A 136 10.73 -5.55 9.35
C ALA A 136 10.73 -4.15 10.00
N ALA A 137 11.02 -3.09 9.23
CA ALA A 137 10.97 -1.72 9.71
C ALA A 137 9.54 -1.27 10.07
N LEU A 138 8.55 -1.66 9.26
CA LEU A 138 7.14 -1.36 9.54
C LEU A 138 6.63 -2.14 10.76
N GLU A 139 7.00 -3.41 10.90
CA GLU A 139 6.65 -4.21 12.08
C GLU A 139 7.24 -3.61 13.37
N ALA A 140 8.49 -3.13 13.33
CA ALA A 140 9.10 -2.45 14.47
C ALA A 140 8.37 -1.14 14.83
N LEU A 141 7.94 -0.37 13.82
CA LEU A 141 7.17 0.85 14.04
C LEU A 141 5.79 0.55 14.65
N VAL A 142 5.11 -0.48 14.17
CA VAL A 142 3.82 -0.92 14.72
C VAL A 142 3.99 -1.30 16.20
N ALA A 143 5.00 -2.11 16.53
CA ALA A 143 5.28 -2.49 17.91
C ALA A 143 5.57 -1.28 18.82
N GLU A 144 6.31 -0.27 18.32
CA GLU A 144 6.52 0.99 19.06
C GLU A 144 5.21 1.73 19.32
N LYS A 145 4.34 1.82 18.30
CA LYS A 145 3.05 2.51 18.41
C LYS A 145 2.10 1.78 19.36
N ASP A 146 2.12 0.46 19.39
CA ASP A 146 1.32 -0.34 20.34
C ASP A 146 1.72 -0.03 21.78
N VAL A 147 3.03 0.04 22.09
CA VAL A 147 3.52 0.42 23.43
C VAL A 147 3.06 1.83 23.84
N VAL A 148 3.13 2.79 22.92
CA VAL A 148 2.67 4.16 23.17
C VAL A 148 1.16 4.21 23.37
N LEU A 149 0.40 3.42 22.59
CA LEU A 149 -1.05 3.32 22.70
C LEU A 149 -1.45 2.72 24.06
N ASP A 150 -0.80 1.64 24.49
CA ASP A 150 -1.03 1.03 25.80
C ASP A 150 -0.74 2.01 26.94
N ALA A 151 0.36 2.76 26.85
CA ALA A 151 0.69 3.80 27.82
C ALA A 151 -0.37 4.92 27.85
N ALA A 152 -0.89 5.34 26.70
CA ALA A 152 -1.94 6.35 26.60
C ALA A 152 -3.28 5.84 27.18
N ILE A 153 -3.63 4.58 26.92
CA ILE A 153 -4.81 3.92 27.49
C ILE A 153 -4.68 3.87 29.01
N GLN A 154 -3.53 3.45 29.54
CA GLN A 154 -3.31 3.40 30.98
C GLN A 154 -3.40 4.79 31.63
N ALA A 155 -2.77 5.80 31.03
CA ALA A 155 -2.86 7.18 31.51
C ALA A 155 -4.30 7.72 31.53
N LYS A 156 -5.12 7.35 30.53
CA LYS A 156 -6.55 7.67 30.50
C LYS A 156 -7.30 6.99 31.65
N VAL A 157 -7.09 5.69 31.86
CA VAL A 157 -7.72 4.92 32.95
C VAL A 157 -7.36 5.49 34.32
N ASP A 158 -6.10 5.88 34.53
CA ASP A 158 -5.64 6.49 35.77
C ASP A 158 -6.29 7.87 35.99
N GLY A 159 -6.39 8.68 34.93
CA GLY A 159 -7.07 9.97 34.94
C GLY A 159 -8.56 9.85 35.28
N GLU A 160 -9.27 8.91 34.63
CA GLU A 160 -10.67 8.60 34.91
C GLU A 160 -10.87 8.13 36.35
N SER A 161 -10.01 7.23 36.84
CA SER A 161 -10.07 6.73 38.22
C SER A 161 -9.89 7.84 39.25
N ARG A 162 -8.95 8.77 39.01
CA ARG A 162 -8.73 9.94 39.85
C ARG A 162 -9.95 10.87 39.87
N LEU A 163 -10.56 11.12 38.72
CA LEU A 163 -11.78 11.94 38.63
C LEU A 163 -12.94 11.31 39.39
N VAL A 164 -13.16 9.99 39.22
CA VAL A 164 -14.20 9.27 39.97
C VAL A 164 -13.98 9.38 41.47
N GLN A 165 -12.74 9.22 41.94
CA GLN A 165 -12.41 9.38 43.37
C GLN A 165 -12.71 10.78 43.89
N GLN A 166 -12.37 11.83 43.13
CA GLN A 166 -12.68 13.22 43.49
C GLN A 166 -14.19 13.47 43.54
N CYS A 167 -14.95 12.96 42.58
CA CYS A 167 -16.41 13.04 42.58
C CYS A 167 -17.02 12.34 43.80
N LEU A 168 -16.52 11.15 44.17
CA LEU A 168 -17.00 10.43 45.34
C LEU A 168 -16.73 11.19 46.65
N LEU A 169 -15.54 11.78 46.81
CA LEU A 169 -15.21 12.61 47.96
C LEU A 169 -16.15 13.82 48.06
N LEU A 170 -16.42 14.50 46.95
CA LEU A 170 -17.34 15.63 46.91
C LEU A 170 -18.77 15.20 47.28
N VAL A 171 -19.25 14.09 46.73
CA VAL A 171 -20.58 13.54 47.04
C VAL A 171 -20.70 13.20 48.52
N ASN A 172 -19.68 12.58 49.12
CA ASN A 172 -19.69 12.25 50.55
C ASN A 172 -19.67 13.51 51.41
N ALA A 173 -18.83 14.50 51.10
CA ALA A 173 -18.83 15.79 51.80
C ALA A 173 -20.20 16.50 51.73
N LYS A 174 -20.90 16.40 50.60
CA LYS A 174 -22.26 16.93 50.46
C LYS A 174 -23.29 16.12 51.24
N LYS A 175 -23.18 14.79 51.30
CA LYS A 175 -24.02 13.94 52.17
C LYS A 175 -23.84 14.32 53.64
N ASP A 176 -22.61 14.48 54.10
CA ASP A 176 -22.31 14.87 55.49
C ASP A 176 -22.90 16.24 55.83
N MET A 177 -22.80 17.20 54.91
CA MET A 177 -23.41 18.52 55.08
C MET A 177 -24.93 18.45 55.16
N ILE A 178 -25.57 17.59 54.36
CA ILE A 178 -27.02 17.35 54.43
C ILE A 178 -27.41 16.80 55.80
N VAL A 179 -26.68 15.80 56.30
CA VAL A 179 -26.94 15.22 57.64
C VAL A 179 -26.77 16.29 58.73
N GLN A 180 -25.68 17.06 58.70
CA GLN A 180 -25.47 18.17 59.64
C GLN A 180 -26.61 19.21 59.61
N LEU A 181 -27.11 19.55 58.42
CA LEU A 181 -28.24 20.47 58.28
C LEU A 181 -29.55 19.87 58.79
N GLN A 182 -29.78 18.58 58.55
CA GLN A 182 -30.94 17.85 59.08
C GLN A 182 -30.92 17.77 60.61
N ASP A 183 -29.76 17.49 61.21
CA ASP A 183 -29.59 17.45 62.67
C ASP A 183 -29.85 18.83 63.30
N ARG A 184 -29.34 19.89 62.68
CA ARG A 184 -29.61 21.28 63.13
C ARG A 184 -31.10 21.62 63.06
N LEU A 185 -31.81 21.17 62.02
CA LEU A 185 -33.26 21.35 61.88
C LEU A 185 -34.03 20.56 62.95
N ALA A 186 -33.60 19.34 63.28
CA ALA A 186 -34.23 18.52 64.32
C ALA A 186 -34.04 19.10 65.74
N LEU A 187 -32.93 19.78 65.98
CA LEU A 187 -32.61 20.46 67.25
C LEU A 187 -33.24 21.85 67.39
N ALA A 188 -33.68 22.46 66.29
CA ALA A 188 -34.37 23.74 66.34
C ALA A 188 -35.75 23.53 67.03
N PRO A 189 -36.05 24.26 68.13
CA PRO A 189 -37.33 24.11 68.81
C PRO A 189 -38.46 24.51 67.85
N GLU A 190 -39.47 23.64 67.73
CA GLU A 190 -40.72 23.92 67.01
C GLU A 190 -41.20 25.33 67.41
N PRO A 191 -41.25 26.30 66.47
CA PRO A 191 -41.85 27.58 66.77
C PRO A 191 -43.32 27.32 67.12
N SER A 192 -43.75 27.88 68.25
CA SER A 192 -45.12 27.83 68.72
C SER A 192 -46.12 28.09 67.58
N PRO A 193 -47.32 27.46 67.60
CA PRO A 193 -48.29 27.59 66.53
C PRO A 193 -48.75 29.04 66.39
N SER A 194 -48.21 29.76 65.41
CA SER A 194 -48.73 31.07 65.04
C SER A 194 -50.07 30.92 64.29
N PRO A 195 -51.04 31.83 64.51
CA PRO A 195 -52.43 31.61 64.17
C PRO A 195 -52.70 31.63 62.66
N LYS A 196 -53.68 30.82 62.27
CA LYS A 196 -54.26 30.68 60.92
C LYS A 196 -54.39 32.03 60.21
N ARG A 197 -53.50 32.32 59.26
CA ARG A 197 -53.73 33.35 58.25
C ARG A 197 -53.89 32.71 56.89
N ARG A 198 -55.17 32.54 56.55
CA ARG A 198 -55.73 32.10 55.27
C ARG A 198 -55.15 32.93 54.12
N ARG A 199 -54.15 32.40 53.40
CA ARG A 199 -53.69 32.98 52.12
C ARG A 199 -54.07 32.02 51.00
N LYS A 200 -54.90 32.53 50.08
CA LYS A 200 -55.39 31.81 48.90
C LYS A 200 -54.21 31.43 48.00
N THR A 201 -54.18 30.16 47.63
CA THR A 201 -53.36 29.56 46.59
C THR A 201 -53.83 29.98 45.20
N PRO A 202 -52.90 30.26 44.26
CA PRO A 202 -53.06 29.86 42.88
C PRO A 202 -52.09 28.70 42.57
N MET A 203 -52.62 27.66 41.92
CA MET A 203 -51.88 26.50 41.42
C MET A 203 -50.80 26.90 40.41
N PRO A 204 -49.74 26.10 40.30
CA PRO A 204 -49.37 25.58 38.99
C PRO A 204 -49.36 24.05 38.99
N ARG A 205 -49.96 23.49 37.94
CA ARG A 205 -50.12 22.06 37.68
C ARG A 205 -48.76 21.39 37.43
N ARG A 206 -48.55 20.23 38.06
CA ARG A 206 -47.58 19.22 37.64
C ARG A 206 -48.03 18.56 36.34
N SER A 207 -47.13 18.43 35.37
CA SER A 207 -47.01 17.18 34.60
C SER A 207 -45.67 17.11 33.87
N THR A 208 -44.78 16.22 34.30
CA THR A 208 -43.86 15.51 33.40
C THR A 208 -43.48 14.18 34.05
N LYS A 209 -43.91 13.09 33.41
CA LYS A 209 -43.42 11.73 33.67
C LYS A 209 -42.11 11.55 32.87
N PRO A 210 -41.02 11.02 33.43
CA PRO A 210 -39.95 10.47 32.61
C PRO A 210 -40.28 9.01 32.25
N LYS A 211 -40.38 8.72 30.95
CA LYS A 211 -40.35 7.36 30.43
C LYS A 211 -38.89 6.94 30.26
N ARG A 212 -38.59 5.81 30.91
CA ARG A 212 -37.45 4.90 30.75
C ARG A 212 -37.03 4.78 29.27
N ALA A 213 -35.75 4.96 28.98
CA ALA A 213 -35.13 4.54 27.73
C ALA A 213 -33.99 3.58 28.04
N VAL A 214 -34.11 2.41 27.43
CA VAL A 214 -33.21 1.25 27.49
C VAL A 214 -32.15 1.44 26.43
N VAL A 215 -30.93 1.06 26.77
CA VAL A 215 -29.79 0.89 25.86
C VAL A 215 -30.07 -0.31 24.96
N GLU A 216 -30.01 -0.15 23.64
CA GLU A 216 -29.58 -1.21 22.74
C GLU A 216 -28.69 -0.60 21.65
N SER A 217 -27.55 -1.25 21.48
CA SER A 217 -26.52 -1.01 20.50
C SER A 217 -26.91 -1.49 19.10
N SER A 218 -26.30 -0.85 18.10
CA SER A 218 -25.75 -1.43 16.87
C SER A 218 -26.39 -1.03 15.54
N THR A 219 -25.49 -0.50 14.71
CA THR A 219 -25.28 -0.77 13.27
C THR A 219 -26.11 -0.08 12.19
N SER A 220 -25.35 0.32 11.17
CA SER A 220 -25.66 0.52 9.75
C SER A 220 -26.15 1.89 9.29
N ASP A 221 -25.24 2.53 8.55
CA ASP A 221 -25.39 2.93 7.15
C ASP A 221 -26.26 4.13 6.77
N ASN A 222 -25.51 5.17 6.40
CA ASN A 222 -25.43 5.67 5.02
C ASN A 222 -26.42 6.75 4.58
N GLU A 223 -25.79 7.87 4.20
CA GLU A 223 -26.07 8.74 3.06
C GLU A 223 -27.30 9.67 3.03
N ASN A 224 -26.93 10.94 2.86
CA ASN A 224 -27.50 11.87 1.87
C ASN A 224 -28.73 12.68 2.30
N SER A 225 -28.54 14.00 2.48
CA SER A 225 -28.99 15.00 1.49
C SER A 225 -28.94 16.42 2.05
N GLU A 226 -28.08 17.20 1.38
CA GLU A 226 -28.13 18.61 0.99
C GLU A 226 -29.11 19.64 1.58
N ALA A 227 -28.51 20.81 1.80
CA ALA A 227 -28.96 22.18 1.50
C ALA A 227 -30.07 22.83 2.35
N SER A 228 -29.74 23.94 3.02
CA SER A 228 -29.86 25.27 2.40
C SER A 228 -29.58 26.43 3.38
N ALA A 229 -28.68 27.31 2.93
CA ALA A 229 -28.65 28.78 3.03
C ALA A 229 -29.01 29.52 4.33
N GLY A 230 -28.10 30.43 4.71
CA GLY A 230 -28.47 31.72 5.30
C GLY A 230 -27.42 32.34 6.22
N SER A 231 -26.48 33.13 5.67
CA SER A 231 -25.78 34.18 6.43
C SER A 231 -26.72 35.39 6.62
N PRO A 232 -26.53 36.21 7.67
CA PRO A 232 -25.70 37.41 7.48
C PRO A 232 -24.82 37.81 8.69
N ASP A 233 -23.86 38.70 8.38
CA ASP A 233 -23.07 39.58 9.25
C ASP A 233 -23.85 40.16 10.46
N ASP A 234 -23.18 40.36 11.60
CA ASP A 234 -22.94 41.71 12.17
C ASP A 234 -21.99 41.66 13.39
N SER A 235 -21.21 42.72 13.47
CA SER A 235 -20.27 43.18 14.49
C SER A 235 -20.79 43.25 15.94
N SER A 236 -19.90 43.06 16.92
CA SER A 236 -19.58 44.03 17.99
C SER A 236 -18.92 43.39 19.22
N ASP A 237 -17.97 44.15 19.76
CA ASP A 237 -17.24 43.95 21.01
C ASP A 237 -18.14 43.65 22.22
N HIS A 238 -17.82 42.60 22.97
CA HIS A 238 -18.10 42.51 24.39
C HIS A 238 -17.04 41.68 25.12
N ASP A 239 -16.21 42.38 25.90
CA ASP A 239 -15.43 41.85 27.01
C ASP A 239 -16.35 41.11 27.99
N ALA A 240 -16.26 39.78 28.00
CA ALA A 240 -16.88 38.92 29.00
C ALA A 240 -15.78 38.02 29.60
N PRO A 241 -15.80 37.77 30.92
CA PRO A 241 -14.78 36.95 31.56
C PRO A 241 -14.85 35.53 31.01
N THR A 242 -13.78 35.12 30.33
CA THR A 242 -13.58 33.80 29.72
C THR A 242 -13.97 32.69 30.70
N SER A 243 -14.99 31.93 30.32
CA SER A 243 -15.42 30.74 31.03
C SER A 243 -14.28 29.70 31.07
N VAL A 244 -14.13 29.02 32.21
CA VAL A 244 -13.10 27.98 32.41
C VAL A 244 -13.23 26.83 31.38
N ALA A 245 -14.40 26.67 30.76
CA ALA A 245 -14.64 25.73 29.67
C ALA A 245 -14.00 26.16 28.33
N ASP A 246 -13.86 27.47 28.07
CA ASP A 246 -13.23 27.98 26.84
C ASP A 246 -11.70 27.95 26.92
N MET A 247 -11.13 28.09 28.12
CA MET A 247 -9.68 27.94 28.32
C MET A 247 -9.19 26.50 28.04
N GLY A 248 -10.00 25.49 28.36
CA GLY A 248 -9.68 24.09 28.04
C GLY A 248 -9.65 23.82 26.54
N SER A 249 -10.55 24.46 25.80
CA SER A 249 -10.65 24.32 24.34
C SER A 249 -9.49 25.03 23.61
N GLN A 250 -9.03 26.17 24.12
CA GLN A 250 -7.86 26.87 23.57
C GLN A 250 -6.52 26.19 23.92
N ALA A 251 -6.41 25.53 25.09
CA ALA A 251 -5.22 24.75 25.45
C ALA A 251 -5.04 23.52 24.55
N TYR A 252 -6.13 22.89 24.11
CA TYR A 252 -6.08 21.80 23.13
C TYR A 252 -5.70 22.28 21.72
N ALA A 253 -6.12 23.50 21.34
CA ALA A 253 -5.76 24.09 20.05
C ALA A 253 -4.29 24.56 19.97
N THR A 254 -3.65 24.85 21.11
CA THR A 254 -2.25 25.34 21.18
C THR A 254 -1.23 24.25 21.53
N ALA A 255 -1.65 23.10 22.07
CA ALA A 255 -0.77 21.98 22.39
C ALA A 255 -0.48 21.05 21.19
N LEU A 256 -1.15 21.25 20.06
CA LEU A 256 -0.82 20.58 18.81
C LEU A 256 0.18 21.46 18.04
N PRO A 257 1.44 21.03 17.87
CA PRO A 257 2.31 21.69 16.90
C PRO A 257 1.57 21.65 15.55
N HIS A 258 1.56 22.79 14.86
CA HIS A 258 1.09 22.94 13.48
C HIS A 258 1.95 22.11 12.52
N SER A 259 1.95 20.79 12.70
CA SER A 259 2.54 19.85 11.76
C SER A 259 1.42 19.39 10.86
N ALA A 260 1.59 19.71 9.58
CA ALA A 260 0.64 19.51 8.50
C ALA A 260 -0.08 18.17 8.60
N SER A 261 -1.37 18.23 8.93
CA SER A 261 -2.36 17.24 8.52
C SER A 261 -2.53 17.33 7.00
N GLN A 262 -1.50 16.92 6.27
CA GLN A 262 -1.66 16.37 4.94
C GLN A 262 -1.63 14.86 5.15
N PHE A 263 -2.79 14.29 5.44
CA PHE A 263 -2.99 12.85 5.28
C PHE A 263 -2.92 12.58 3.78
N TYR A 264 -1.71 12.36 3.26
CA TYR A 264 -1.54 11.74 1.96
C TYR A 264 -2.13 10.33 2.09
N SER A 265 -3.14 10.03 1.28
CA SER A 265 -3.60 8.65 1.11
C SER A 265 -2.41 7.82 0.67
N ALA A 266 -2.32 6.55 1.08
CA ALA A 266 -1.26 5.64 0.64
C ALA A 266 -1.17 5.56 -0.90
N ASP A 267 -2.29 5.78 -1.59
CA ASP A 267 -2.38 5.85 -3.05
C ASP A 267 -1.73 7.11 -3.65
N GLN A 268 -1.61 8.19 -2.87
CA GLN A 268 -1.05 9.47 -3.30
C GLN A 268 0.49 9.48 -3.19
N LEU A 269 1.03 8.78 -2.19
CA LEU A 269 2.47 8.55 -2.02
C LEU A 269 3.05 7.61 -3.09
N LEU A 270 2.30 6.59 -3.50
CA LEU A 270 2.70 5.69 -4.61
C LEU A 270 2.76 6.42 -5.95
N LYS A 271 1.86 7.39 -6.17
CA LYS A 271 1.79 8.16 -7.41
C LYS A 271 2.92 9.19 -7.53
N GLU A 272 3.31 9.81 -6.41
CA GLU A 272 4.43 10.76 -6.39
C GLU A 272 5.79 10.06 -6.57
N GLU A 273 5.99 8.83 -6.07
CA GLU A 273 7.21 8.04 -6.36
C GLU A 273 7.27 7.54 -7.82
N GLU A 274 6.13 7.25 -8.46
CA GLU A 274 6.08 6.95 -9.91
C GLU A 274 6.41 8.19 -10.77
N ASP A 275 5.98 9.38 -10.36
CA ASP A 275 6.24 10.64 -11.08
C ASP A 275 7.69 11.16 -10.85
N GLU A 276 8.28 10.98 -9.67
CA GLU A 276 9.69 11.34 -9.40
C GLU A 276 10.69 10.39 -10.09
N GLY A 277 10.33 9.13 -10.32
CA GLY A 277 11.12 8.18 -11.12
C GLY A 277 11.23 8.55 -12.60
N ILE A 278 10.31 9.39 -13.12
CA ILE A 278 10.27 9.81 -14.52
C ILE A 278 10.91 11.21 -14.72
N ALA A 279 11.04 12.01 -13.65
CA ALA A 279 11.60 13.36 -13.71
C ALA A 279 13.13 13.45 -13.61
N ALA A 280 13.84 12.37 -13.27
CA ALA A 280 15.30 12.33 -13.14
C ALA A 280 16.07 12.05 -14.45
N ALA A 281 15.51 12.44 -15.60
CA ALA A 281 16.22 12.41 -16.88
C ALA A 281 16.70 13.83 -17.27
N PRO A 282 18.01 14.11 -17.31
CA PRO A 282 18.51 15.42 -17.70
C PRO A 282 18.32 15.64 -19.21
N LYS A 283 17.45 16.59 -19.56
CA LYS A 283 17.42 17.21 -20.90
C LYS A 283 18.55 18.22 -21.01
N GLY A 284 19.52 17.94 -21.88
CA GLY A 284 20.65 18.83 -22.17
C GLY A 284 21.35 18.50 -23.48
N THR A 285 20.83 19.12 -24.54
CA THR A 285 21.24 19.27 -25.95
C THR A 285 22.75 19.32 -26.32
N THR A 286 23.04 18.69 -27.48
CA THR A 286 24.21 18.62 -28.40
C THR A 286 24.83 19.98 -28.89
N PRO A 287 25.90 20.08 -29.75
CA PRO A 287 26.69 19.09 -30.55
C PRO A 287 28.25 19.30 -30.71
N LEU A 288 28.89 18.32 -31.41
CA LEU A 288 30.03 18.40 -32.36
C LEU A 288 31.50 18.61 -31.89
N ALA A 289 32.37 17.59 -32.08
CA ALA A 289 33.58 17.61 -32.95
C ALA A 289 34.58 16.42 -32.71
N THR A 290 34.78 15.62 -33.75
CA THR A 290 36.07 15.21 -34.37
C THR A 290 37.22 14.56 -33.55
N ALA A 291 37.33 13.23 -33.76
CA ALA A 291 38.53 12.44 -34.15
C ALA A 291 39.65 12.00 -33.18
N GLN A 292 40.16 10.81 -33.52
CA GLN A 292 41.46 10.16 -33.23
C GLN A 292 41.59 9.42 -31.88
N SER A 293 41.65 8.09 -31.91
CA SER A 293 42.85 7.24 -32.12
C SER A 293 43.71 7.16 -30.85
N THR A 294 43.69 6.01 -30.17
CA THR A 294 44.87 5.15 -29.92
C THR A 294 44.51 4.06 -28.89
N SER A 295 44.86 2.81 -29.21
CA SER A 295 45.02 1.72 -28.24
C SER A 295 46.12 2.06 -27.22
N PRO A 296 46.13 1.42 -26.04
CA PRO A 296 47.09 0.31 -25.90
C PRO A 296 46.73 -0.81 -24.90
N ALA A 297 47.38 -1.95 -25.17
CA ALA A 297 48.06 -2.87 -24.24
C ALA A 297 47.30 -3.52 -23.07
N SER A 298 47.05 -4.81 -23.29
CA SER A 298 47.36 -5.95 -22.40
C SER A 298 48.08 -5.64 -21.08
N VAL A 299 47.45 -6.02 -19.97
CA VAL A 299 48.15 -6.44 -18.74
C VAL A 299 47.51 -7.74 -18.28
N LEU A 300 48.28 -8.82 -18.42
CA LEU A 300 48.11 -10.09 -17.75
C LEU A 300 48.25 -9.88 -16.24
N HIS A 301 47.26 -10.30 -15.46
CA HIS A 301 47.49 -10.69 -14.08
C HIS A 301 46.90 -12.08 -13.86
N HIS A 302 47.78 -13.07 -13.78
CA HIS A 302 47.53 -14.32 -13.10
C HIS A 302 47.36 -14.01 -11.61
N SER A 303 46.25 -14.45 -11.03
CA SER A 303 46.16 -14.78 -9.61
C SER A 303 45.74 -16.23 -9.52
N GLU A 304 46.73 -17.08 -9.22
CA GLU A 304 46.55 -18.42 -8.69
C GLU A 304 46.09 -18.25 -7.24
N ASP A 305 44.86 -18.66 -6.92
CA ASP A 305 44.38 -18.88 -5.56
C ASP A 305 43.15 -19.81 -5.67
N ASP A 306 43.40 -21.07 -6.01
CA ASP A 306 42.43 -22.17 -5.94
C ASP A 306 43.19 -23.46 -5.58
N ALA A 307 43.56 -23.58 -4.31
CA ALA A 307 43.93 -24.85 -3.68
C ALA A 307 43.68 -24.70 -2.19
N ASP A 308 42.52 -25.20 -1.71
CA ASP A 308 42.34 -25.71 -0.32
C ASP A 308 40.89 -26.15 0.00
N PHE A 309 39.96 -26.20 -0.97
CA PHE A 309 38.56 -26.59 -0.67
C PHE A 309 38.18 -28.04 -1.03
N LEU A 310 39.11 -28.99 -0.99
CA LEU A 310 38.86 -30.41 -1.32
C LEU A 310 39.35 -31.42 -0.28
N ASP A 311 39.31 -31.07 1.02
CA ASP A 311 39.64 -32.02 2.10
C ASP A 311 38.56 -32.15 3.18
N MET A 312 37.28 -31.93 2.82
CA MET A 312 36.18 -32.07 3.78
C MET A 312 34.92 -32.77 3.23
N LEU A 313 35.11 -33.87 2.49
CA LEU A 313 34.10 -34.92 2.28
C LEU A 313 34.77 -36.31 2.28
#